data_AF-A0A920JHW9-F1
#
_entry.id   AF-A0A920JHW9-F1
#
_cell.length_a   1.000
_cell.length_b   1.000
_cell.length_c   1.000
_cell.angle_alpha   90.00
_cell.angle_beta   90.00
_cell.angle_gamma   90.00
#
_symmetry.space_group_name_H-M   'P 1'
#
loop_
_entity.id
_entity.type
_entity.pdbx_description
1 polymer ?
#
loop_
_entity_poly.entity_id
_entity_poly.type
_entity_poly.pdbx_seq_one_letter_code
_entity_poly.pdbx_strand_id
1 'polypeptide(L)'
;MPLREKRRLFRALIKISGVGAKLAITILSGTNVNGFIQSVINEDIDALVHLPGIGKKTAERLVVEMKERFLKSQMRKAKLLARI
;
A
#
# COMPACT_ATOMS: atom_id res chain seq x y z
N MET A 1 8.73 -10.52 5.97
CA MET A 1 7.26 -10.41 6.02
C MET A 1 6.62 -11.79 5.85
N PRO A 2 5.88 -12.32 6.83
CA PRO A 2 5.18 -13.61 6.76
C PRO A 2 4.06 -13.67 5.70
N LEU A 3 3.73 -14.87 5.22
CA LEU A 3 2.77 -15.10 4.12
C LEU A 3 1.37 -14.53 4.39
N ARG A 4 0.93 -14.56 5.65
CA ARG A 4 -0.36 -13.99 6.09
C ARG A 4 -0.41 -12.48 5.89
N GLU A 5 0.68 -11.79 6.22
CA GLU A 5 0.81 -10.35 6.02
C GLU A 5 0.87 -10.00 4.52
N LYS A 6 1.64 -10.75 3.73
CA LYS A 6 1.68 -10.57 2.26
C LYS A 6 0.29 -10.69 1.64
N ARG A 7 -0.53 -11.68 2.04
CA ARG A 7 -1.93 -11.81 1.58
C ARG A 7 -2.79 -10.62 1.99
N ARG A 8 -2.61 -10.09 3.21
CA ARG A 8 -3.36 -8.92 3.68
C ARG A 8 -2.99 -7.69 2.86
N LEU A 9 -1.71 -7.49 2.58
CA LEU A 9 -1.21 -6.40 1.75
C LEU A 9 -1.69 -6.54 0.30
N PHE A 10 -1.65 -7.75 -0.28
CA PHE A 10 -2.21 -8.03 -1.60
C PHE A 10 -3.68 -7.62 -1.71
N ARG A 11 -4.50 -8.08 -0.75
CA ARG A 11 -5.93 -7.75 -0.70
C ARG A 11 -6.20 -6.25 -0.49
N ALA A 12 -5.28 -5.54 0.15
CA ALA A 12 -5.38 -4.09 0.30
C ALA A 12 -5.03 -3.37 -1.01
N LEU A 13 -3.97 -3.81 -1.69
CA LEU A 13 -3.53 -3.27 -2.98
C LEU A 13 -4.58 -3.42 -4.07
N ILE A 14 -5.12 -4.63 -4.29
CA ILE A 14 -6.10 -4.89 -5.35
C ILE A 14 -7.46 -4.19 -5.14
N LYS A 15 -7.71 -3.63 -3.95
CA LYS A 15 -8.91 -2.83 -3.68
C LYS A 15 -8.76 -1.38 -4.15
N ILE A 16 -7.55 -0.94 -4.46
CA ILE A 16 -7.28 0.41 -4.93
C ILE A 16 -7.63 0.46 -6.41
N SER A 17 -8.45 1.44 -6.78
CA SER A 17 -8.88 1.61 -8.17
C SER A 17 -7.67 1.94 -9.04
N GLY A 18 -7.39 1.09 -10.03
CA GLY A 18 -6.21 1.22 -10.91
C GLY A 18 -5.03 0.33 -10.51
N VAL A 19 -5.13 -0.42 -9.41
CA VAL A 19 -4.12 -1.41 -8.99
C VAL A 19 -4.63 -2.82 -9.28
N GLY A 20 -4.11 -3.43 -10.35
CA GLY A 20 -4.43 -4.80 -10.73
C GLY A 20 -3.62 -5.86 -9.99
N ALA A 21 -4.00 -7.14 -10.14
CA ALA A 21 -3.31 -8.27 -9.53
C ALA A 21 -1.84 -8.37 -9.96
N LYS A 22 -1.53 -8.08 -11.23
CA LYS A 22 -0.15 -8.07 -11.77
C LYS A 22 0.75 -7.11 -10.99
N LEU A 23 0.28 -5.87 -10.83
CA LEU A 23 1.02 -4.82 -10.12
C LEU A 23 1.16 -5.15 -8.63
N ALA A 24 0.09 -5.63 -8.00
CA ALA A 24 0.14 -6.03 -6.60
C ALA A 24 1.13 -7.19 -6.37
N ILE A 25 1.22 -8.15 -7.30
CA ILE A 25 2.24 -9.20 -7.26
C ILE A 25 3.63 -8.59 -7.44
N THR A 26 3.85 -7.70 -8.40
CA THR A 26 5.15 -7.03 -8.59
C THR A 26 5.63 -6.32 -7.32
N ILE A 27 4.73 -5.57 -6.66
CA ILE A 27 5.03 -4.88 -5.39
C ILE A 27 5.39 -5.88 -4.29
N LEU A 28 4.70 -7.02 -4.20
CA LEU A 28 4.90 -8.03 -3.15
C LEU A 28 6.04 -9.01 -3.39
N SER A 29 6.37 -9.24 -4.66
CA SER A 29 7.42 -10.14 -5.12
C SER A 29 8.78 -9.44 -5.19
N GLY A 30 8.78 -8.11 -5.38
CA GLY A 30 9.99 -7.33 -5.25
C GLY A 30 10.51 -7.34 -3.82
N THR A 31 11.83 -7.35 -3.66
CA THR A 31 12.56 -7.02 -2.42
C THR A 31 12.20 -5.63 -1.87
N ASN A 32 11.35 -4.86 -2.56
CA ASN A 32 11.08 -3.45 -2.37
C ASN A 32 9.72 -3.13 -1.71
N VAL A 33 9.07 -4.07 -1.02
CA VAL A 33 7.83 -3.79 -0.26
C VAL A 33 8.05 -2.64 0.73
N ASN A 34 9.21 -2.64 1.41
CA ASN A 34 9.55 -1.59 2.36
C ASN A 34 9.75 -0.25 1.65
N GLY A 35 10.45 -0.21 0.51
CA GLY A 35 10.61 1.02 -0.27
C GLY A 35 9.29 1.55 -0.80
N PHE A 36 8.39 0.67 -1.26
CA PHE A 36 7.03 1.07 -1.64
C PHE A 36 6.27 1.72 -0.48
N ILE A 37 6.34 1.13 0.72
CA ILE A 37 5.70 1.72 1.91
C ILE A 37 6.32 3.08 2.24
N GLN A 38 7.66 3.21 2.13
CA GLN A 38 8.34 4.49 2.34
C GLN A 38 7.91 5.54 1.31
N SER A 39 7.84 5.19 0.03
CA SER A 39 7.34 6.10 -1.03
C SER A 39 5.91 6.53 -0.76
N VAL A 40 5.04 5.64 -0.26
CA VAL A 40 3.66 5.99 0.13
C VAL A 40 3.64 6.94 1.34
N ILE A 41 4.48 6.72 2.34
CA ILE A 41 4.56 7.57 3.54
C ILE A 41 5.06 8.97 3.18
N ASN A 42 6.11 9.03 2.37
CA ASN A 42 6.77 10.26 1.92
C ASN A 42 6.04 10.97 0.76
N GLU A 43 4.94 10.40 0.27
CA GLU A 43 4.19 10.92 -0.88
C GLU A 43 5.07 11.05 -2.14
N ASP A 44 6.03 10.15 -2.29
CA ASP A 44 6.96 10.11 -3.42
C ASP A 44 6.25 9.49 -4.64
N ILE A 45 5.49 10.34 -5.33
CA ILE A 45 4.73 10.00 -6.54
C ILE A 45 5.69 9.52 -7.64
N ASP A 46 6.84 10.17 -7.80
CA ASP A 46 7.80 9.85 -8.86
C ASP A 46 8.38 8.44 -8.71
N ALA A 47 8.73 8.04 -7.49
CA ALA A 47 9.16 6.66 -7.22
C ALA A 47 8.06 5.63 -7.51
N LEU A 48 6.79 5.99 -7.28
CA LEU A 48 5.65 5.12 -7.56
C LEU A 48 5.36 5.01 -9.06
N VAL A 49 5.50 6.10 -9.82
CA VAL A 49 5.30 6.10 -11.29
C VAL A 49 6.39 5.31 -12.02
N HIS A 50 7.60 5.23 -11.46
CA HIS A 50 8.66 4.37 -12.00
C HIS A 50 8.34 2.87 -11.92
N LEU A 51 7.32 2.47 -11.15
CA LEU A 51 6.90 1.07 -11.09
C LEU A 51 6.12 0.70 -12.38
N PRO A 52 6.44 -0.46 -12.99
CA PRO A 52 5.82 -0.86 -14.24
C PRO A 52 4.31 -1.07 -14.07
N GLY A 53 3.53 -0.26 -14.80
CA GLY A 53 2.07 -0.29 -14.76
C GLY A 53 1.43 0.68 -13.75
N ILE A 54 2.19 1.56 -13.10
CA ILE A 54 1.67 2.69 -12.33
C ILE A 54 1.84 3.97 -13.15
N GLY A 55 0.72 4.60 -13.55
CA GLY A 55 0.74 5.96 -14.08
C GLY A 55 0.58 7.01 -12.97
N LYS A 56 0.83 8.29 -13.30
CA LYS A 56 0.74 9.42 -12.36
C LYS A 56 -0.57 9.46 -11.57
N LYS A 57 -1.72 9.34 -12.26
CA LYS A 57 -3.05 9.32 -11.65
C LYS A 57 -3.26 8.12 -10.72
N THR A 58 -2.68 6.97 -11.06
CA THR A 58 -2.74 5.76 -10.23
C THR A 58 -1.84 5.92 -8.99
N ALA A 59 -0.66 6.51 -9.14
CA ALA A 59 0.26 6.78 -8.04
C ALA A 59 -0.36 7.72 -6.99
N GLU A 60 -0.91 8.86 -7.44
CA GLU A 60 -1.61 9.83 -6.57
C GLU A 60 -2.75 9.15 -5.80
N ARG A 61 -3.58 8.38 -6.49
CA ARG A 61 -4.69 7.66 -5.87
C ARG A 61 -4.23 6.57 -4.91
N LEU A 62 -3.16 5.87 -5.26
CA LEU A 62 -2.56 4.83 -4.43
C LEU A 62 -2.04 5.38 -3.11
N VAL A 63 -1.37 6.55 -3.12
CA VAL A 63 -0.88 7.21 -1.91
C VAL A 63 -2.03 7.55 -0.97
N VAL A 64 -3.06 8.23 -1.49
CA VAL A 64 -4.22 8.66 -0.70
C VAL A 64 -4.95 7.46 -0.10
N GLU A 65 -5.30 6.46 -0.92
CA GLU A 65 -6.05 5.29 -0.45
C GLU A 65 -5.23 4.43 0.53
N MET A 66 -3.91 4.29 0.32
CA MET A 66 -3.04 3.57 1.26
C MET A 66 -2.88 4.30 2.59
N LYS A 67 -2.66 5.62 2.57
CA LYS A 67 -2.58 6.43 3.80
C LYS A 67 -3.86 6.32 4.60
N GLU A 68 -5.01 6.44 3.96
CA GLU A 68 -6.31 6.30 4.62
C GLU A 68 -6.48 4.92 5.28
N ARG A 69 -6.05 3.85 4.59
CA ARG A 69 -6.08 2.48 5.13
C ARG A 69 -5.12 2.29 6.29
N PHE A 70 -3.91 2.87 6.22
CA PHE A 70 -2.94 2.84 7.31
C PHE A 70 -3.47 3.57 8.54
N LEU A 71 -3.98 4.79 8.37
CA LEU A 71 -4.63 5.59 9.41
C LEU A 71 -5.81 4.82 10.04
N LYS A 72 -6.70 4.23 9.23
CA LYS A 72 -7.80 3.38 9.74
C LYS A 72 -7.28 2.16 10.49
N SER A 73 -6.21 1.52 10.02
CA SER A 73 -5.62 0.34 10.69
C SER A 73 -4.98 0.73 12.03
N GLN A 74 -4.28 1.87 12.10
CA GLN A 74 -3.69 2.41 13.33
C GLN A 74 -4.77 2.85 14.31
N MET A 75 -5.81 3.54 13.84
CA MET A 75 -6.93 3.99 14.66
C MET A 75 -7.74 2.84 15.24
N ARG A 76 -7.90 1.72 14.51
CA ARG A 76 -8.48 0.48 15.05
C ARG A 76 -7.62 -0.13 16.16
N LYS A 77 -6.29 -0.13 16.00
CA LYS A 77 -5.35 -0.65 17.00
C LYS A 77 -5.37 0.23 18.26
N ALA A 78 -5.36 1.55 18.10
CA ALA A 78 -5.45 2.52 19.20
C ALA A 78 -6.78 2.42 19.96
N LYS A 79 -7.92 2.28 19.26
CA LYS A 79 -9.23 2.06 19.90
C LYS A 79 -9.34 0.75 20.66
N LEU A 80 -8.59 -0.28 20.26
CA LEU A 80 -8.57 -1.56 20.96
C LEU A 80 -7.79 -1.46 22.27
N LEU A 81 -6.68 -0.70 22.26
CA LEU A 81 -5.85 -0.44 23.44
C LEU A 81 -6.54 0.48 24.45
N ALA A 82 -7.31 1.47 23.99
CA ALA A 82 -8.05 2.40 24.84
C ALA A 82 -9.35 1.82 25.45
N ARG A 83 -9.61 0.51 25.23
CA ARG A 83 -10.82 -0.20 25.68
C ARG A 83 -10.55 -1.18 26.82
N ILE A 84 -9.32 -1.16 27.33
CA ILE A 84 -8.81 -1.94 28.47
C ILE A 84 -8.51 -0.92 29.57
#